data_AF-A0AAU8MQS4-F1
#
_entry.id   AF-A0AAU8MQS4-F1
#
_cell.length_a   1.000
_cell.length_b   1.000
_cell.length_c   1.000
_cell.angle_alpha   90.00
_cell.angle_beta   90.00
_cell.angle_gamma   90.00
#
_symmetry.space_group_name_H-M   'P 1'
#
loop_
_entity.id
_entity.type
_entity.pdbx_description
1 polymer ?
#
loop_
_entity_poly.entity_id
_entity_poly.type
_entity_poly.pdbx_seq_one_letter_code
_entity_poly.pdbx_strand_id
1 'polypeptide(L)'
;MSTPTRFTDPHAVDVWDASFRWRSGDLLRDRTIDATWQRVAGALAAGAGAHADRWRQRYIEVFSRWQLLPDERLLRHAGTGRAPTALPEPQACLNLGAFVLAPHSAAARFDHAGFAGVAGLSVRLLDDAVRLCEGERAAAPALSIGVMGLADALAALGLDYRGREAQLAAAAIARTLAFAALESALELGQERGSGANGVAGALAAYWRERALPRELAGPLLQHRRHRRLTRISAQPCLALLANNASIGLAAQRARGGRNRLALSADAALAAQGALAAAMQPWIDAPVEIARGDCEDRLCSHCR
;
A
#
# COMPACT_ATOMS: atom_id res chain seq x y z
N MET A 1 16.02 20.08 0.28
CA MET A 1 16.32 19.06 -0.76
C MET A 1 15.99 17.70 -0.17
N SER A 2 15.18 16.87 -0.84
CA SER A 2 14.84 15.54 -0.31
C SER A 2 16.08 14.63 -0.34
N THR A 3 16.27 13.81 0.70
CA THR A 3 17.32 12.80 0.72
C THR A 3 17.08 11.81 -0.43
N PRO A 4 18.11 11.46 -1.23
CA PRO A 4 17.95 10.53 -2.34
C PRO A 4 17.51 9.16 -1.84
N THR A 5 16.62 8.51 -2.58
CA THR A 5 16.12 7.18 -2.24
C THR A 5 17.27 6.17 -2.30
N ARG A 6 17.42 5.34 -1.26
CA ARG A 6 18.46 4.32 -1.19
C ARG A 6 17.87 2.93 -1.29
N PHE A 7 18.50 2.10 -2.12
CA PHE A 7 18.33 0.65 -2.07
C PHE A 7 19.25 0.05 -1.01
N THR A 8 18.75 -0.92 -0.26
CA THR A 8 19.51 -1.71 0.72
C THR A 8 19.60 -3.18 0.35
N ASP A 9 18.88 -3.61 -0.69
CA ASP A 9 18.94 -4.98 -1.23
C ASP A 9 19.26 -4.91 -2.74
N PRO A 10 20.28 -5.63 -3.23
CA PRO A 10 20.65 -5.60 -4.65
C PRO A 10 19.55 -6.16 -5.57
N HIS A 11 18.76 -7.14 -5.12
CA HIS A 11 17.65 -7.67 -5.92
C HIS A 11 16.53 -6.64 -6.14
N ALA A 12 16.41 -5.67 -5.23
CA ALA A 12 15.51 -4.54 -5.42
C ALA A 12 15.97 -3.62 -6.57
N VAL A 13 17.29 -3.47 -6.75
CA VAL A 13 17.87 -2.74 -7.89
C VAL A 13 17.58 -3.50 -9.20
N ASP A 14 17.78 -4.82 -9.20
CA ASP A 14 17.55 -5.66 -10.37
C ASP A 14 16.09 -5.61 -10.82
N VAL A 15 15.13 -5.74 -9.89
CA VAL A 15 13.69 -5.69 -10.24
C VAL A 15 13.29 -4.29 -10.67
N TRP A 16 13.84 -3.23 -10.08
CA TRP A 16 13.61 -1.87 -10.55
C TRP A 16 14.08 -1.71 -11.99
N ASP A 17 15.33 -2.09 -12.28
CA ASP A 17 15.93 -1.93 -13.60
C ASP A 17 15.20 -2.73 -14.68
N ALA A 18 14.81 -3.97 -14.37
CA ALA A 18 14.12 -4.84 -15.31
C ALA A 18 12.66 -4.42 -15.53
N SER A 19 11.94 -4.04 -14.47
CA SER A 19 10.48 -4.05 -14.48
C SER A 19 9.85 -2.67 -14.39
N PHE A 20 10.54 -1.66 -13.84
CA PHE A 20 9.93 -0.37 -13.49
C PHE A 20 10.70 0.84 -14.05
N ARG A 21 11.96 0.66 -14.42
CA ARG A 21 12.82 1.71 -14.98
C ARG A 21 12.42 2.03 -16.42
N TRP A 22 11.89 3.24 -16.63
CA TRP A 22 11.41 3.63 -17.94
C TRP A 22 12.54 3.88 -18.95
N ARG A 23 12.36 3.27 -20.13
CA ARG A 23 13.19 3.44 -21.33
C ARG A 23 12.29 3.82 -22.52
N SER A 24 12.80 4.68 -23.39
CA SER A 24 12.14 5.11 -24.63
C SER A 24 13.02 4.69 -25.80
N GLY A 25 12.74 3.51 -26.37
CA GLY A 25 13.72 2.80 -27.19
C GLY A 25 14.97 2.49 -26.36
N ASP A 26 16.14 2.76 -26.90
CA ASP A 26 17.42 2.58 -26.19
C ASP A 26 17.73 3.72 -25.20
N LEU A 27 16.94 4.80 -25.20
CA LEU A 27 17.20 5.94 -24.33
C LEU A 27 16.65 5.70 -22.93
N LEU A 28 17.56 5.66 -21.97
CA LEU A 28 17.25 5.59 -20.55
C LEU A 28 16.66 6.91 -20.04
N ARG A 29 15.38 6.90 -19.65
CA ARG A 29 14.66 8.08 -19.14
C ARG A 29 14.76 8.17 -17.62
N ASP A 30 14.41 7.10 -16.92
CA ASP A 30 14.54 7.02 -15.47
C ASP A 30 15.97 6.65 -15.08
N ARG A 31 16.84 7.65 -14.94
CA ARG A 31 18.26 7.40 -14.59
C ARG A 31 18.43 6.89 -13.17
N THR A 32 17.56 7.29 -12.25
CA THR A 32 17.54 6.88 -10.84
C THR A 32 16.13 6.47 -10.44
N ILE A 33 15.98 5.75 -9.33
CA ILE A 33 14.66 5.46 -8.77
C ILE A 33 13.91 6.75 -8.39
N ASP A 34 14.62 7.80 -7.95
CA ASP A 34 14.01 9.11 -7.71
C ASP A 34 13.41 9.71 -9.00
N ALA A 35 14.02 9.46 -10.17
CA ALA A 35 13.43 9.87 -11.45
C ALA A 35 12.11 9.13 -11.73
N THR A 36 12.03 7.84 -11.40
CA THR A 36 10.77 7.07 -11.43
C THR A 36 9.73 7.70 -10.49
N TRP A 37 10.11 8.07 -9.26
CA TRP A 37 9.20 8.76 -8.33
C TRP A 37 8.69 10.09 -8.84
N GLN A 38 9.57 10.92 -9.40
CA GLN A 38 9.19 12.21 -9.99
C GLN A 38 8.19 12.03 -11.13
N ARG A 39 8.45 11.06 -12.03
CA ARG A 39 7.57 10.75 -13.17
C ARG A 39 6.20 10.29 -12.71
N VAL A 40 6.15 9.27 -11.85
CA VAL A 40 4.89 8.67 -11.40
C VAL A 40 4.07 9.67 -10.59
N ALA A 41 4.69 10.34 -9.61
CA ALA A 41 4.01 11.36 -8.80
C ALA A 41 3.52 12.55 -9.63
N GLY A 42 4.31 13.00 -10.60
CA GLY A 42 3.91 14.08 -11.51
C GLY A 42 2.69 13.71 -12.34
N ALA A 43 2.66 12.49 -12.88
CA ALA A 43 1.52 12.01 -13.67
C ALA A 43 0.25 11.86 -12.82
N LEU A 44 0.35 11.29 -11.61
CA LEU A 44 -0.79 11.13 -10.71
C LEU A 44 -1.34 12.48 -10.25
N ALA A 45 -0.48 13.43 -9.88
CA ALA A 45 -0.90 14.72 -9.35
C ALA A 45 -1.39 15.70 -10.44
N ALA A 46 -1.17 15.41 -11.72
CA ALA A 46 -1.51 16.31 -12.84
C ALA A 46 -3.00 16.73 -12.85
N GLY A 47 -3.89 15.82 -12.44
CA GLY A 47 -5.33 16.07 -12.37
C GLY A 47 -5.78 16.96 -11.20
N ALA A 48 -4.88 17.37 -10.29
CA ALA A 48 -5.24 18.12 -9.09
C ALA A 48 -5.23 19.67 -9.27
N GLY A 49 -5.09 20.16 -10.49
CA GLY A 49 -5.17 21.59 -10.82
C GLY A 49 -4.17 22.44 -10.03
N ALA A 50 -4.65 23.50 -9.38
CA ALA A 50 -3.82 24.42 -8.59
C ALA A 50 -3.06 23.75 -7.42
N HIS A 51 -3.46 22.55 -7.00
CA HIS A 51 -2.79 21.80 -5.94
C HIS A 51 -1.85 20.71 -6.46
N ALA A 52 -1.63 20.59 -7.77
CA ALA A 52 -0.80 19.54 -8.37
C ALA A 52 0.60 19.46 -7.75
N ASP A 53 1.29 20.60 -7.57
CA ASP A 53 2.63 20.61 -6.97
C ASP A 53 2.66 20.12 -5.53
N ARG A 54 1.65 20.50 -4.73
CA ARG A 54 1.52 20.06 -3.34
C ARG A 54 1.38 18.53 -3.27
N TRP A 55 0.52 17.96 -4.10
CA TRP A 55 0.28 16.50 -4.08
C TRP A 55 1.46 15.73 -4.66
N ARG A 56 2.06 16.23 -5.74
CA ARG A 56 3.29 15.68 -6.31
C ARG A 56 4.39 15.57 -5.26
N GLN A 57 4.64 16.64 -4.49
CA GLN A 57 5.65 16.64 -3.43
C GLN A 57 5.35 15.60 -2.34
N ARG A 58 4.10 15.51 -1.89
CA ARG A 58 3.70 14.51 -0.88
C ARG A 58 3.87 13.07 -1.37
N TYR A 59 3.54 12.80 -2.63
CA TYR A 59 3.72 11.47 -3.24
C TYR A 59 5.21 11.11 -3.34
N ILE A 60 6.05 12.03 -3.82
CA ILE A 60 7.51 11.82 -3.90
C ILE A 60 8.08 11.52 -2.51
N GLU A 61 7.66 12.25 -1.48
CA GLU A 61 8.16 12.05 -0.11
C GLU A 61 7.90 10.60 0.37
N VAL A 62 6.67 10.12 0.30
CA VAL A 62 6.33 8.78 0.79
C VAL A 62 6.91 7.66 -0.09
N PHE A 63 7.06 7.88 -1.40
CA PHE A 63 7.72 6.92 -2.29
C PHE A 63 9.22 6.83 -1.97
N SER A 64 9.88 7.97 -1.78
CA SER A 64 11.32 8.04 -1.51
C SER A 64 11.73 7.41 -0.17
N ARG A 65 10.78 7.31 0.76
CA ARG A 65 10.95 6.65 2.06
C ARG A 65 10.53 5.19 2.08
N TRP A 66 10.16 4.62 0.92
CA TRP A 66 9.61 3.27 0.80
C TRP A 66 8.33 3.03 1.62
N GLN A 67 7.60 4.10 1.99
CA GLN A 67 6.43 4.01 2.87
C GLN A 67 5.17 3.58 2.14
N LEU A 68 5.01 4.03 0.89
CA LEU A 68 3.86 3.76 0.04
C LEU A 68 4.33 3.39 -1.36
N LEU A 69 3.83 2.30 -1.91
CA LEU A 69 4.07 1.90 -3.29
C LEU A 69 2.74 1.80 -4.03
N PRO A 70 2.55 2.51 -5.15
CA PRO A 70 1.36 2.35 -5.99
C PRO A 70 1.44 1.06 -6.82
N ASP A 71 0.32 0.69 -7.44
CA ASP A 71 0.19 -0.42 -8.39
C ASP A 71 1.35 -0.49 -9.39
N GLU A 72 1.81 -1.70 -9.69
CA GLU A 72 2.90 -1.95 -10.63
C GLU A 72 2.66 -1.32 -12.02
N ARG A 73 1.43 -1.32 -12.52
CA ARG A 73 1.03 -0.69 -13.80
C ARG A 73 1.25 0.82 -13.74
N LEU A 74 0.97 1.45 -12.60
CA LEU A 74 1.23 2.89 -12.41
C LEU A 74 2.74 3.16 -12.41
N LEU A 75 3.52 2.34 -11.70
CA LEU A 75 4.99 2.44 -11.69
C LEU A 75 5.57 2.33 -13.11
N ARG A 76 5.06 1.37 -13.89
CA ARG A 76 5.51 1.09 -15.26
C ARG A 76 5.10 2.16 -16.27
N HIS A 77 3.89 2.71 -16.17
CA HIS A 77 3.28 3.43 -17.30
C HIS A 77 2.93 4.89 -17.03
N ALA A 78 2.67 5.29 -15.79
CA ALA A 78 2.29 6.67 -15.48
C ALA A 78 3.40 7.65 -15.93
N GLY A 79 3.05 8.65 -16.74
CA GLY A 79 4.01 9.66 -17.22
C GLY A 79 4.97 9.20 -18.32
N THR A 80 4.76 8.02 -18.92
CA THR A 80 5.62 7.50 -20.01
C THR A 80 5.15 7.84 -21.43
N GLY A 81 4.06 8.62 -21.56
CA GLY A 81 3.39 8.89 -22.84
C GLY A 81 2.49 7.75 -23.33
N ARG A 82 2.49 6.59 -22.66
CA ARG A 82 1.47 5.54 -22.82
C ARG A 82 0.39 5.76 -21.76
N ALA A 83 -0.88 5.76 -22.18
CA ALA A 83 -1.99 5.80 -21.24
C ALA A 83 -1.91 4.54 -20.35
N PRO A 84 -1.90 4.69 -19.02
CA PRO A 84 -2.03 3.54 -18.14
C PRO A 84 -3.37 2.83 -18.43
N THR A 85 -3.33 1.50 -18.51
CA THR A 85 -4.53 0.67 -18.68
C THR A 85 -5.52 0.94 -17.54
N ALA A 86 -6.82 0.73 -17.80
CA ALA A 86 -7.85 0.82 -16.77
C ALA A 86 -7.46 0.06 -15.48
N LEU A 87 -7.85 0.62 -14.33
CA LEU A 87 -7.51 0.10 -13.01
C LEU A 87 -8.80 -0.42 -12.35
N PRO A 88 -9.29 -1.61 -12.72
CA PRO A 88 -10.55 -2.14 -12.19
C PRO A 88 -10.52 -2.31 -10.65
N GLU A 89 -9.35 -2.62 -10.10
CA GLU A 89 -9.07 -2.55 -8.66
C GLU A 89 -7.79 -1.72 -8.45
N PRO A 90 -7.89 -0.40 -8.24
CA PRO A 90 -6.74 0.44 -7.95
C PRO A 90 -6.12 0.03 -6.62
N GLN A 91 -4.83 -0.26 -6.61
CA GLN A 91 -4.13 -0.80 -5.44
C GLN A 91 -2.90 0.02 -5.06
N ALA A 92 -2.66 0.12 -3.77
CA ALA A 92 -1.43 0.63 -3.19
C ALA A 92 -1.08 -0.19 -1.95
N CYS A 93 0.21 -0.31 -1.68
CA CYS A 93 0.72 -1.11 -0.58
C CYS A 93 1.62 -0.27 0.33
N LEU A 94 1.32 -0.27 1.63
CA LEU A 94 2.14 0.42 2.64
C LEU A 94 3.16 -0.56 3.23
N ASN A 95 4.42 -0.13 3.32
CA ASN A 95 5.47 -0.93 3.94
C ASN A 95 5.53 -0.67 5.45
N LEU A 96 5.08 -1.63 6.25
CA LEU A 96 5.01 -1.48 7.71
C LEU A 96 6.38 -1.28 8.36
N GLY A 97 7.44 -1.86 7.79
CA GLY A 97 8.80 -1.71 8.31
C GLY A 97 9.28 -0.26 8.31
N ALA A 98 8.77 0.58 7.38
CA ALA A 98 9.12 1.99 7.27
C ALA A 98 8.49 2.89 8.35
N PHE A 99 7.63 2.33 9.21
CA PHE A 99 6.94 3.04 10.29
C PHE A 99 7.38 2.56 11.69
N VAL A 100 8.46 1.78 11.80
CA VAL A 100 9.03 1.43 13.10
C VAL A 100 10.07 2.46 13.51
N LEU A 101 9.84 3.15 14.63
CA LEU A 101 10.77 4.09 15.22
C LEU A 101 11.73 3.35 16.14
N ALA A 102 13.01 3.73 16.11
CA ALA A 102 14.09 3.11 16.89
C ALA A 102 14.10 1.56 16.77
N PRO A 103 14.15 1.01 15.54
CA PRO A 103 14.02 -0.43 15.32
C PRO A 103 15.12 -1.22 16.04
N HIS A 104 14.79 -2.42 16.51
CA HIS A 104 15.69 -3.35 17.23
C HIS A 104 16.27 -2.78 18.54
N SER A 105 15.52 -1.89 19.19
CA SER A 105 15.91 -1.30 20.48
C SER A 105 14.80 -1.45 21.51
N ALA A 106 15.12 -1.23 22.79
CA ALA A 106 14.12 -1.19 23.87
C ALA A 106 13.10 -0.04 23.71
N ALA A 107 13.38 0.97 22.89
CA ALA A 107 12.48 2.09 22.58
C ALA A 107 11.68 1.89 21.28
N ALA A 108 11.76 0.69 20.69
CA ALA A 108 11.10 0.36 19.44
C ALA A 108 9.57 0.52 19.59
N ARG A 109 8.96 1.25 18.65
CA ARG A 109 7.51 1.46 18.62
C ARG A 109 7.02 1.70 17.21
N PHE A 110 5.77 1.35 16.95
CA PHE A 110 5.13 1.62 15.68
C PHE A 110 4.59 3.06 15.64
N ASP A 111 4.93 3.81 14.60
CA ASP A 111 4.44 5.16 14.36
C ASP A 111 3.04 5.13 13.75
N HIS A 112 2.04 4.93 14.59
CA HIS A 112 0.64 4.94 14.16
C HIS A 112 0.21 6.26 13.54
N ALA A 113 0.75 7.40 13.99
CA ALA A 113 0.39 8.71 13.49
C ALA A 113 0.94 8.94 12.07
N GLY A 114 2.24 8.67 11.86
CA GLY A 114 2.84 8.71 10.54
C GLY A 114 2.20 7.71 9.58
N PHE A 115 1.91 6.50 10.04
CA PHE A 115 1.22 5.47 9.26
C PHE A 115 -0.19 5.92 8.85
N ALA A 116 -0.98 6.49 9.76
CA ALA A 116 -2.30 7.04 9.45
C ALA A 116 -2.22 8.13 8.36
N GLY A 117 -1.24 9.03 8.46
CA GLY A 117 -1.04 10.09 7.45
C GLY A 117 -0.77 9.54 6.04
N VAL A 118 0.01 8.46 5.93
CA VAL A 118 0.31 7.81 4.64
C VAL A 118 -0.87 6.96 4.15
N ALA A 119 -1.56 6.28 5.06
CA ALA A 119 -2.78 5.52 4.75
C ALA A 119 -3.86 6.42 4.15
N GLY A 120 -4.15 7.58 4.76
CA GLY A 120 -5.07 8.57 4.19
C GLY A 120 -4.58 9.08 2.82
N LEU A 121 -3.29 9.41 2.70
CA LEU A 121 -2.72 9.87 1.42
C LEU A 121 -2.90 8.84 0.28
N SER A 122 -2.86 7.54 0.60
CA SER A 122 -3.06 6.48 -0.39
C SER A 122 -4.45 6.48 -1.03
N VAL A 123 -5.49 6.92 -0.30
CA VAL A 123 -6.86 7.06 -0.84
C VAL A 123 -6.86 8.09 -1.97
N ARG A 124 -6.30 9.27 -1.72
CA ARG A 124 -6.19 10.32 -2.74
C ARG A 124 -5.34 9.87 -3.91
N LEU A 125 -4.20 9.23 -3.64
CA LEU A 125 -3.30 8.74 -4.67
C LEU A 125 -4.02 7.79 -5.64
N LEU A 126 -4.83 6.86 -5.12
CA LEU A 126 -5.56 5.91 -5.96
C LEU A 126 -6.74 6.54 -6.68
N ASP A 127 -7.41 7.51 -6.06
CA ASP A 127 -8.46 8.28 -6.74
C ASP A 127 -7.89 9.14 -7.89
N ASP A 128 -6.72 9.76 -7.68
CA ASP A 128 -5.95 10.43 -8.72
C ASP A 128 -5.53 9.46 -9.83
N ALA A 129 -5.11 8.24 -9.47
CA ALA A 129 -4.78 7.20 -10.43
C ALA A 129 -5.97 6.78 -11.30
N VAL A 130 -7.15 6.62 -10.70
CA VAL A 130 -8.38 6.31 -11.45
C VAL A 130 -8.71 7.43 -12.43
N ARG A 131 -8.62 8.69 -12.00
CA ARG A 131 -8.84 9.84 -12.90
C ARG A 131 -7.82 9.90 -14.03
N LEU A 132 -6.56 9.55 -13.76
CA LEU A 132 -5.52 9.47 -14.79
C LEU A 132 -5.82 8.39 -15.84
N CYS A 133 -6.32 7.23 -15.43
CA CYS A 133 -6.54 6.08 -16.32
C CYS A 133 -7.90 6.11 -17.04
N GLU A 134 -8.93 6.61 -16.37
CA GLU A 134 -10.34 6.45 -16.78
C GLU A 134 -11.07 7.81 -16.93
N GLY A 135 -10.40 8.91 -16.62
CA GLY A 135 -10.93 10.26 -16.73
C GLY A 135 -11.84 10.68 -15.56
N GLU A 136 -12.43 11.87 -15.65
CA GLU A 136 -13.22 12.45 -14.55
C GLU A 136 -14.56 11.75 -14.31
N ARG A 137 -15.05 11.02 -15.32
CA ARG A 137 -16.33 10.29 -15.28
C ARG A 137 -16.14 8.82 -14.91
N ALA A 138 -14.98 8.44 -14.39
CA ALA A 138 -14.74 7.09 -13.89
C ALA A 138 -15.79 6.70 -12.85
N ALA A 139 -16.17 5.42 -12.86
CA ALA A 139 -17.09 4.88 -11.88
C ALA A 139 -16.46 4.92 -10.49
N ALA A 140 -17.29 4.97 -9.44
CA ALA A 140 -16.83 4.88 -8.05
C ALA A 140 -15.91 3.65 -7.85
N PRO A 141 -14.61 3.83 -7.57
CA PRO A 141 -13.67 2.71 -7.55
C PRO A 141 -13.81 1.87 -6.27
N ALA A 142 -13.44 0.61 -6.39
CA ALA A 142 -13.24 -0.29 -5.25
C ALA A 142 -11.75 -0.39 -4.97
N LEU A 143 -11.26 0.50 -4.11
CA LEU A 143 -9.84 0.57 -3.78
C LEU A 143 -9.37 -0.69 -3.06
N SER A 144 -8.07 -0.95 -3.17
CA SER A 144 -7.36 -2.07 -2.57
C SER A 144 -6.10 -1.55 -1.88
N ILE A 145 -6.28 -0.83 -0.77
CA ILE A 145 -5.17 -0.35 0.07
C ILE A 145 -4.78 -1.47 1.03
N GLY A 146 -3.54 -1.95 0.90
CA GLY A 146 -3.00 -3.06 1.66
C GLY A 146 -1.68 -2.73 2.35
N VAL A 147 -1.07 -3.76 2.93
CA VAL A 147 0.21 -3.66 3.63
C VAL A 147 1.16 -4.77 3.21
N MET A 148 2.46 -4.52 3.37
CA MET A 148 3.55 -5.48 3.30
C MET A 148 4.56 -5.21 4.42
N GLY A 149 5.56 -6.06 4.58
CA GLY A 149 6.60 -5.86 5.58
C GLY A 149 6.11 -6.12 7.02
N LEU A 150 5.02 -6.87 7.22
CA LEU A 150 4.52 -7.16 8.57
C LEU A 150 5.54 -7.92 9.41
N ALA A 151 6.17 -8.96 8.86
CA ALA A 151 7.19 -9.71 9.58
C ALA A 151 8.43 -8.86 9.88
N ASP A 152 8.83 -7.99 8.94
CA ASP A 152 9.93 -7.04 9.17
C ASP A 152 9.58 -6.04 10.28
N ALA A 153 8.36 -5.51 10.31
CA ALA A 153 7.90 -4.58 11.34
C ALA A 153 7.86 -5.24 12.72
N LEU A 154 7.29 -6.45 12.82
CA LEU A 154 7.23 -7.20 14.09
C LEU A 154 8.62 -7.54 14.61
N ALA A 155 9.54 -7.97 13.73
CA ALA A 155 10.93 -8.21 14.11
C ALA A 155 11.66 -6.93 14.55
N ALA A 156 11.39 -5.80 13.89
CA ALA A 156 11.93 -4.50 14.28
C ALA A 156 11.39 -4.01 15.63
N LEU A 157 10.18 -4.41 16.01
CA LEU A 157 9.56 -4.16 17.31
C LEU A 157 10.01 -5.15 18.40
N GLY A 158 10.74 -6.21 18.04
CA GLY A 158 11.12 -7.27 18.99
C GLY A 158 9.96 -8.19 19.39
N LEU A 159 8.88 -8.24 18.60
CA LEU A 159 7.71 -9.07 18.86
C LEU A 159 7.88 -10.45 18.24
N ASP A 160 7.60 -11.50 19.02
CA ASP A 160 7.50 -12.86 18.46
C ASP A 160 6.32 -12.93 17.49
N TYR A 161 6.61 -13.25 16.23
CA TYR A 161 5.64 -13.38 15.15
C TYR A 161 4.49 -14.35 15.47
N ARG A 162 4.72 -15.37 16.31
CA ARG A 162 3.68 -16.31 16.76
C ARG A 162 2.88 -15.82 17.96
N GLY A 163 3.40 -14.81 18.64
CA GLY A 163 2.92 -14.34 19.93
C GLY A 163 1.60 -13.60 19.83
N ARG A 164 0.89 -13.57 20.96
CA ARG A 164 -0.35 -12.78 21.10
C ARG A 164 -0.09 -11.28 20.93
N GLU A 165 1.06 -10.79 21.36
CA GLU A 165 1.45 -9.39 21.19
C GLU A 165 1.58 -8.98 19.72
N ALA A 166 2.10 -9.86 18.86
CA ALA A 166 2.13 -9.63 17.41
C ALA A 166 0.73 -9.55 16.81
N GLN A 167 -0.21 -10.39 17.26
CA GLN A 167 -1.61 -10.33 16.83
C GLN A 167 -2.29 -9.03 17.27
N LEU A 168 -2.03 -8.57 18.50
CA LEU A 168 -2.54 -7.29 18.99
C LEU A 168 -1.95 -6.11 18.20
N ALA A 169 -0.65 -6.13 17.91
CA ALA A 169 -0.01 -5.12 17.08
C ALA A 169 -0.58 -5.10 15.65
N ALA A 170 -0.74 -6.28 15.03
CA ALA A 170 -1.34 -6.41 13.70
C ALA A 170 -2.78 -5.86 13.67
N ALA A 171 -3.61 -6.19 14.67
CA ALA A 171 -4.95 -5.64 14.80
C ALA A 171 -4.95 -4.11 14.97
N ALA A 172 -4.04 -3.55 15.76
CA ALA A 172 -3.90 -2.10 15.94
C ALA A 172 -3.46 -1.39 14.65
N ILE A 173 -2.55 -1.98 13.89
CA ILE A 173 -2.14 -1.50 12.56
C ILE A 173 -3.32 -1.52 11.60
N ALA A 174 -4.05 -2.64 11.52
CA ALA A 174 -5.23 -2.77 10.65
C ALA A 174 -6.31 -1.74 11.00
N ARG A 175 -6.56 -1.55 12.29
CA ARG A 175 -7.46 -0.51 12.80
C ARG A 175 -7.04 0.89 12.37
N THR A 176 -5.74 1.19 12.45
CA THR A 176 -5.19 2.49 12.04
C THR A 176 -5.36 2.71 10.54
N LEU A 177 -5.07 1.69 9.73
CA LEU A 177 -5.27 1.72 8.27
C LEU A 177 -6.74 2.01 7.92
N ALA A 178 -7.65 1.27 8.55
CA ALA A 178 -9.08 1.35 8.28
C ALA A 178 -9.64 2.75 8.57
N PHE A 179 -9.35 3.31 9.75
CA PHE A 179 -9.85 4.63 10.12
C PHE A 179 -9.23 5.74 9.27
N ALA A 180 -7.91 5.73 9.06
CA ALA A 180 -7.27 6.75 8.25
C ALA A 180 -7.75 6.73 6.79
N ALA A 181 -7.96 5.54 6.21
CA ALA A 181 -8.53 5.41 4.88
C ALA A 181 -9.99 5.90 4.86
N LEU A 182 -10.79 5.57 5.87
CA LEU A 182 -12.19 5.99 5.97
C LEU A 182 -12.31 7.51 6.06
N GLU A 183 -11.59 8.13 6.98
CA GLU A 183 -11.58 9.59 7.19
C GLU A 183 -11.18 10.31 5.90
N SER A 184 -10.07 9.89 5.27
CA SER A 184 -9.63 10.50 4.02
C SER A 184 -10.59 10.26 2.85
N ALA A 185 -11.26 9.10 2.80
CA ALA A 185 -12.29 8.84 1.80
C ALA A 185 -13.49 9.77 1.94
N LEU A 186 -13.92 10.08 3.17
CA LEU A 186 -15.00 11.00 3.45
C LEU A 186 -14.61 12.44 3.10
N GLU A 187 -13.41 12.89 3.48
CA GLU A 187 -12.86 14.19 3.11
C GLU A 187 -12.79 14.35 1.58
N LEU A 188 -12.30 13.32 0.87
CA LEU A 188 -12.20 13.35 -0.57
C LEU A 188 -13.57 13.32 -1.25
N GLY A 189 -14.55 12.65 -0.64
CA GLY A 189 -15.95 12.68 -1.04
C GLY A 189 -16.55 14.09 -0.94
N GLN A 190 -16.16 14.87 0.08
CA GLN A 190 -16.54 16.27 0.22
C GLN A 190 -15.80 17.18 -0.79
N GLU A 191 -14.50 16.95 -1.02
CA GLU A 191 -13.69 17.70 -1.99
C GLU A 191 -14.19 17.52 -3.42
N ARG A 192 -14.50 16.28 -3.82
CA ARG A 192 -14.67 15.88 -5.23
C ARG A 192 -16.06 15.34 -5.59
N GLY A 193 -16.96 15.21 -4.61
CA GLY A 193 -18.28 14.64 -4.81
C GLY A 193 -18.28 13.13 -5.10
N SER A 194 -19.44 12.66 -5.57
CA SER A 194 -19.85 11.25 -5.56
C SER A 194 -19.25 10.34 -6.65
N GLY A 195 -18.56 10.88 -7.66
CA GLY A 195 -18.15 10.11 -8.85
C GLY A 195 -19.34 9.62 -9.68
N ALA A 196 -19.08 8.97 -10.83
CA ALA A 196 -20.15 8.37 -11.64
C ALA A 196 -20.66 7.07 -10.99
N ASN A 197 -21.99 6.86 -10.99
CA ASN A 197 -22.67 5.65 -10.48
C ASN A 197 -22.36 5.27 -9.01
N GLY A 198 -22.01 6.25 -8.16
CA GLY A 198 -21.76 6.01 -6.74
C GLY A 198 -23.01 5.55 -5.98
N VAL A 199 -22.93 4.40 -5.32
CA VAL A 199 -24.00 3.84 -4.50
C VAL A 199 -23.80 4.27 -3.04
N ALA A 200 -24.77 4.98 -2.47
CA ALA A 200 -24.71 5.38 -1.07
C ALA A 200 -24.69 4.17 -0.14
N GLY A 201 -23.90 4.28 0.92
CA GLY A 201 -23.83 3.25 1.95
C GLY A 201 -23.04 2.00 1.56
N ALA A 202 -22.35 1.99 0.41
CA ALA A 202 -21.47 0.88 0.01
C ALA A 202 -20.40 0.61 1.09
N LEU A 203 -19.72 1.65 1.58
CA LEU A 203 -18.81 1.55 2.71
C LEU A 203 -19.56 1.33 4.03
N ALA A 204 -20.71 2.00 4.23
CA ALA A 204 -21.47 1.91 5.47
C ALA A 204 -21.87 0.46 5.82
N ALA A 205 -22.21 -0.35 4.82
CA ALA A 205 -22.57 -1.76 5.01
C ALA A 205 -21.50 -2.54 5.77
N TYR A 206 -20.22 -2.30 5.48
CA TYR A 206 -19.10 -2.93 6.18
C TYR A 206 -18.97 -2.43 7.64
N TRP A 207 -19.15 -1.12 7.86
CA TRP A 207 -18.91 -0.49 9.17
C TRP A 207 -20.05 -0.64 10.20
N ARG A 208 -21.26 -1.04 9.79
CA ARG A 208 -22.45 -1.13 10.68
C ARG A 208 -22.24 -1.98 11.94
N GLU A 209 -21.47 -3.05 11.84
CA GLU A 209 -21.25 -4.00 12.94
C GLU A 209 -19.95 -3.72 13.72
N ARG A 210 -19.31 -2.58 13.47
CA ARG A 210 -18.01 -2.21 14.03
C ARG A 210 -18.14 -0.98 14.90
N ALA A 211 -17.16 -0.76 15.78
CA ALA A 211 -17.07 0.40 16.66
C ALA A 211 -16.72 1.68 15.88
N LEU A 212 -17.57 2.09 14.94
CA LEU A 212 -17.45 3.30 14.16
C LEU A 212 -17.66 4.53 15.08
N PRO A 213 -16.72 5.50 15.10
CA PRO A 213 -16.94 6.77 15.77
C PRO A 213 -18.22 7.44 15.29
N ARG A 214 -19.01 7.99 16.23
CA ARG A 214 -20.35 8.53 15.96
C ARG A 214 -20.30 9.66 14.92
N GLU A 215 -19.20 10.40 14.92
CA GLU A 215 -18.92 11.54 14.04
C GLU A 215 -18.83 11.11 12.57
N LEU A 216 -18.38 9.88 12.32
CA LEU A 216 -18.20 9.35 10.95
C LEU A 216 -19.48 8.71 10.39
N ALA A 217 -20.43 8.32 11.25
CA ALA A 217 -21.63 7.58 10.84
C ALA A 217 -22.50 8.34 9.84
N GLY A 218 -22.77 9.62 10.09
CA GLY A 218 -23.58 10.48 9.21
C GLY A 218 -22.94 10.65 7.82
N PRO A 219 -21.70 11.18 7.72
CA PRO A 219 -20.99 11.31 6.46
C PRO A 219 -20.85 9.98 5.70
N LEU A 220 -20.61 8.87 6.41
CA LEU A 220 -20.45 7.55 5.81
C LEU A 220 -21.71 7.03 5.11
N LEU A 221 -22.89 7.28 5.66
CA LEU A 221 -24.16 6.90 5.03
C LEU A 221 -24.39 7.65 3.71
N GLN A 222 -23.87 8.88 3.61
CA GLN A 222 -24.01 9.72 2.43
C GLN A 222 -22.90 9.52 1.41
N HIS A 223 -21.81 8.84 1.77
CA HIS A 223 -20.65 8.65 0.91
C HIS A 223 -20.97 7.77 -0.31
N ARG A 224 -20.51 8.22 -1.48
CA ARG A 224 -20.75 7.54 -2.77
C ARG A 224 -19.49 7.38 -3.63
N ARG A 225 -18.40 8.07 -3.30
CA ARG A 225 -17.20 8.15 -4.15
C ARG A 225 -16.44 6.83 -4.23
N HIS A 226 -16.39 6.08 -3.14
CA HIS A 226 -15.61 4.83 -3.03
C HIS A 226 -16.53 3.69 -2.61
N ARG A 227 -16.37 2.51 -3.23
CA ARG A 227 -17.13 1.30 -2.89
C ARG A 227 -16.45 0.40 -1.87
N ARG A 228 -15.13 0.50 -1.75
CA ARG A 228 -14.25 -0.25 -0.84
C ARG A 228 -12.96 0.56 -0.65
N LEU A 229 -12.30 0.42 0.50
CA LEU A 229 -11.04 1.08 0.78
C LEU A 229 -9.88 0.11 0.90
N THR A 230 -10.02 -0.92 1.74
CA THR A 230 -8.88 -1.76 2.15
C THR A 230 -8.99 -3.20 1.64
N ARG A 231 -7.85 -3.75 1.21
CA ARG A 231 -7.67 -5.17 0.89
C ARG A 231 -6.21 -5.52 1.10
N ILE A 232 -5.93 -6.64 1.77
CA ILE A 232 -4.56 -7.14 1.92
C ILE A 232 -4.40 -8.37 1.03
N SER A 233 -3.66 -8.19 -0.06
CA SER A 233 -3.25 -9.26 -0.98
C SER A 233 -1.72 -9.37 -1.01
N ALA A 234 -1.22 -10.52 -1.47
CA ALA A 234 0.21 -10.67 -1.69
C ALA A 234 0.67 -9.78 -2.85
N GLN A 235 1.73 -9.00 -2.63
CA GLN A 235 2.34 -8.12 -3.64
C GLN A 235 3.85 -8.40 -3.77
N PRO A 236 4.26 -9.56 -4.32
CA PRO A 236 5.64 -10.01 -4.26
C PRO A 236 6.63 -9.06 -4.98
N CYS A 237 6.27 -8.51 -6.14
CA CYS A 237 7.16 -7.61 -6.88
C CYS A 237 7.33 -6.27 -6.18
N LEU A 238 6.25 -5.71 -5.60
CA LEU A 238 6.35 -4.48 -4.79
C LEU A 238 7.17 -4.71 -3.52
N ALA A 239 7.01 -5.87 -2.87
CA ALA A 239 7.82 -6.23 -1.71
C ALA A 239 9.30 -6.39 -2.08
N LEU A 240 9.60 -7.01 -3.23
CA LEU A 240 10.96 -7.11 -3.75
C LEU A 240 11.56 -5.72 -4.04
N LEU A 241 10.80 -4.87 -4.73
CA LEU A 241 11.19 -3.50 -5.05
C LEU A 241 11.44 -2.67 -3.77
N ALA A 242 10.64 -2.87 -2.73
CA ALA A 242 10.77 -2.22 -1.44
C ALA A 242 11.88 -2.83 -0.57
N ASN A 243 13.07 -3.02 -1.14
CA ASN A 243 14.24 -3.60 -0.50
C ASN A 243 13.99 -5.00 0.06
N ASN A 244 13.29 -5.83 -0.71
CA ASN A 244 13.03 -7.22 -0.36
C ASN A 244 12.30 -7.37 0.99
N ALA A 245 11.27 -6.54 1.20
CA ALA A 245 10.38 -6.62 2.34
C ALA A 245 9.61 -7.96 2.37
N SER A 246 9.05 -8.29 3.53
CA SER A 246 8.18 -9.45 3.68
C SER A 246 6.88 -9.29 2.88
N ILE A 247 6.42 -10.37 2.24
CA ILE A 247 5.26 -10.31 1.33
C ILE A 247 3.95 -10.27 2.14
N GLY A 248 3.22 -9.15 2.10
CA GLY A 248 1.95 -9.05 2.81
C GLY A 248 2.11 -9.36 4.31
N LEU A 249 1.39 -10.37 4.79
CA LEU A 249 1.54 -10.89 6.15
C LEU A 249 2.57 -12.00 6.30
N ALA A 250 3.20 -12.48 5.22
CA ALA A 250 4.06 -13.66 5.28
C ALA A 250 5.30 -13.44 6.16
N ALA A 251 5.73 -14.53 6.82
CA ALA A 251 7.02 -14.60 7.52
C ALA A 251 8.23 -14.51 6.57
N GLN A 252 8.00 -14.73 5.27
CA GLN A 252 9.02 -14.81 4.23
C GLN A 252 9.22 -13.45 3.54
N ARG A 253 10.47 -13.20 3.13
CA ARG A 253 10.84 -12.11 2.20
C ARG A 253 10.55 -12.50 0.76
N ALA A 254 10.55 -11.50 -0.13
CA ALA A 254 10.26 -11.72 -1.54
C ALA A 254 11.28 -12.66 -2.22
N ARG A 255 12.58 -12.46 -2.05
CA ARG A 255 13.61 -13.37 -2.56
C ARG A 255 14.63 -13.73 -1.49
N GLY A 256 15.07 -14.99 -1.47
CA GLY A 256 16.36 -15.37 -0.91
C GLY A 256 16.50 -15.02 0.57
N GLY A 257 15.86 -15.82 1.43
CA GLY A 257 16.10 -15.76 2.86
C GLY A 257 15.62 -17.04 3.50
N ARG A 258 16.55 -17.93 3.89
CA ARG A 258 16.27 -18.99 4.85
C ARG A 258 15.51 -18.36 5.99
N ASN A 259 14.23 -18.70 6.13
CA ASN A 259 13.40 -18.56 7.30
C ASN A 259 14.08 -17.74 8.42
N ARG A 260 13.99 -16.41 8.36
CA ARG A 260 14.61 -15.57 9.40
C ARG A 260 14.00 -15.92 10.76
N LEU A 261 12.73 -16.32 10.74
CA LEU A 261 12.07 -17.05 11.79
C LEU A 261 12.30 -18.54 11.53
N ALA A 262 12.97 -19.24 12.45
CA ALA A 262 13.19 -20.69 12.38
C ALA A 262 11.87 -21.45 12.61
N LEU A 263 10.93 -21.33 11.66
CA LEU A 263 9.58 -21.90 11.70
C LEU A 263 9.43 -22.99 10.65
N SER A 264 8.72 -24.08 10.95
CA SER A 264 8.25 -24.95 9.88
C SER A 264 7.25 -24.21 8.99
N ALA A 265 7.04 -24.69 7.76
CA ALA A 265 6.04 -24.13 6.86
C ALA A 265 4.64 -24.09 7.52
N ASP A 266 4.26 -25.15 8.22
CA ASP A 266 2.98 -25.24 8.94
C ASP A 266 2.87 -24.22 10.07
N ALA A 267 3.93 -24.05 10.86
CA ALA A 267 3.95 -23.08 11.95
C ALA A 267 3.88 -21.64 11.43
N ALA A 268 4.55 -21.34 10.32
CA ALA A 268 4.48 -20.04 9.66
C ALA A 268 3.07 -19.76 9.12
N LEU A 269 2.44 -20.75 8.49
CA LEU A 269 1.08 -20.64 7.95
C LEU A 269 0.03 -20.46 9.07
N ALA A 270 0.15 -21.21 10.17
CA ALA A 270 -0.72 -21.08 11.33
C ALA A 270 -0.62 -19.69 11.98
N ALA A 271 0.61 -19.19 12.19
CA ALA A 271 0.83 -17.85 12.73
C ALA A 271 0.31 -16.77 11.79
N GLN A 272 0.53 -16.92 10.47
CA GLN A 272 -0.02 -16.01 9.48
C GLN A 272 -1.55 -16.00 9.48
N GLY A 273 -2.19 -17.16 9.65
CA GLY A 273 -3.64 -17.27 9.81
C GLY A 273 -4.16 -16.53 11.05
N ALA A 274 -3.45 -16.64 12.18
CA ALA A 274 -3.81 -15.93 13.40
C ALA A 274 -3.67 -14.40 13.25
N LEU A 275 -2.59 -13.93 12.62
CA LEU A 275 -2.40 -12.51 12.30
C LEU A 275 -3.49 -12.00 11.35
N ALA A 276 -3.79 -12.75 10.29
CA ALA A 276 -4.84 -12.40 9.34
C ALA A 276 -6.22 -12.32 10.03
N ALA A 277 -6.54 -13.28 10.89
CA ALA A 277 -7.77 -13.27 11.68
C ALA A 277 -7.86 -12.06 12.63
N ALA A 278 -6.74 -11.62 13.21
CA ALA A 278 -6.69 -10.42 14.05
C ALA A 278 -6.89 -9.12 13.25
N MET A 279 -6.45 -9.08 11.99
CA MET A 279 -6.59 -7.92 11.11
C MET A 279 -7.95 -7.85 10.40
N GLN A 280 -8.54 -9.00 10.05
CA GLN A 280 -9.76 -9.11 9.23
C GLN A 280 -10.95 -8.25 9.73
N PRO A 281 -11.18 -8.07 11.05
CA PRO A 281 -12.23 -7.17 11.53
C PRO A 281 -12.07 -5.71 11.09
N TRP A 282 -10.91 -5.29 10.59
CA TRP A 282 -10.67 -3.91 10.17
C TRP A 282 -10.44 -3.77 8.65
N ILE A 283 -10.37 -4.87 7.90
CA ILE A 283 -10.17 -4.85 6.45
C ILE A 283 -11.48 -5.18 5.72
N ASP A 284 -11.92 -4.27 4.85
CA ASP A 284 -13.19 -4.33 4.08
C ASP A 284 -13.31 -5.57 3.17
N ALA A 285 -12.17 -6.10 2.72
CA ALA A 285 -12.06 -7.28 1.86
C ALA A 285 -11.25 -8.39 2.53
N PRO A 286 -11.21 -9.60 1.94
CA PRO A 286 -10.43 -10.70 2.48
C PRO A 286 -8.96 -10.34 2.70
N VAL A 287 -8.44 -10.75 3.85
CA VAL A 287 -7.01 -10.71 4.18
C VAL A 287 -6.39 -12.01 3.69
N GLU A 288 -5.62 -11.94 2.61
CA GLU A 288 -5.03 -13.12 1.98
C GLU A 288 -3.76 -13.55 2.71
N ILE A 289 -3.60 -14.87 2.86
CA ILE A 289 -2.39 -15.49 3.37
C ILE A 289 -1.60 -16.13 2.22
N ALA A 290 -0.29 -15.90 2.20
CA ALA A 290 0.61 -16.46 1.19
C ALA A 290 0.92 -17.91 1.53
N ARG A 291 0.67 -18.82 0.58
CA ARG A 291 1.05 -20.22 0.69
C ARG A 291 2.37 -20.42 -0.07
N GLY A 292 3.47 -20.59 0.65
CA GLY A 292 4.74 -21.27 0.28
C GLY A 292 5.51 -20.90 -1.00
N ASP A 293 4.85 -20.58 -2.11
CA ASP A 293 5.40 -20.73 -3.46
C ASP A 293 5.46 -19.40 -4.23
N CYS A 294 5.84 -18.31 -3.55
CA CYS A 294 6.02 -17.03 -4.22
C CYS A 294 7.36 -16.93 -4.98
N GLU A 295 8.40 -17.67 -4.57
CA GLU A 295 9.76 -17.56 -5.14
C GLU A 295 9.83 -17.86 -6.65
N ASP A 296 9.21 -18.96 -7.11
CA ASP A 296 9.23 -19.33 -8.53
C ASP A 296 8.33 -18.42 -9.40
N ARG A 297 7.26 -17.86 -8.82
CA ARG A 297 6.30 -16.98 -9.54
C ARG A 297 6.77 -15.54 -9.65
N LEU A 298 7.63 -15.08 -8.74
CA LEU A 298 8.23 -13.75 -8.79
C LEU A 298 8.99 -13.49 -10.10
N CYS A 299 9.64 -14.52 -10.64
CA CYS A 299 10.48 -14.38 -11.83
C CYS A 299 9.68 -14.21 -13.13
N SER A 300 8.45 -14.75 -13.19
CA SER A 300 7.56 -14.65 -14.36
C SER A 300 6.53 -13.53 -14.23
N HIS A 301 6.13 -13.17 -13.01
CA HIS A 301 5.14 -12.10 -12.78
C HIS A 301 5.76 -10.71 -12.71
N CYS A 302 7.04 -10.59 -12.31
CA CYS A 302 7.72 -9.29 -12.26
C CYS A 302 8.39 -8.90 -13.58
N ARG A 303 8.68 -9.84 -14.49
CA ARG A 303 9.33 -9.56 -15.80
C ARG A 303 8.35 -9.00 -16.82
#